data_AF-A0A2A8PNH0-F1
#
_entry.id   AF-A0A2A8PNH0-F1
#
_cell.length_a   1.000
_cell.length_b   1.000
_cell.length_c   1.000
_cell.angle_alpha   90.00
_cell.angle_beta   90.00
_cell.angle_gamma   90.00
#
_symmetry.space_group_name_H-M   'P 1'
#
loop_
_entity.id
_entity.type
_entity.pdbx_description
1 polymer ?
#
loop_
_entity_poly.entity_id
_entity_poly.type
_entity_poly.pdbx_seq_one_letter_code
_entity_poly.pdbx_strand_id
1 'polypeptide(L)'
;IYFVQKDIRSVYKDVFQEAVDKYNEKQKRNDRKIDDFYNKVHKDDKTHEQRELVVAIGEGKDDPKYRVAKKEALKRYAEAFQERNPNLAVYNMVLHDDEANPHLHINYVPNFESSRGLTRRVGMDRALQQQGVEGTGRKLIGHWRELEKAY
;
A
#
# COMPACT_ATOMS: atom_id res chain seq x y z
N ILE A 1 -1.59 -16.38 9.02
CA ILE A 1 -0.28 -15.87 9.55
C ILE A 1 -0.28 -14.36 9.40
N TYR A 2 -0.04 -13.62 10.47
CA TYR A 2 0.06 -12.15 10.42
C TYR A 2 1.54 -11.75 10.30
N PHE A 3 1.85 -10.93 9.30
CA PHE A 3 3.19 -10.34 9.11
C PHE A 3 3.21 -8.88 9.57
N VAL A 4 2.11 -8.15 9.31
CA VAL A 4 1.91 -6.77 9.76
C VAL A 4 0.48 -6.65 10.26
N GLN A 5 0.31 -6.01 11.42
CA GLN A 5 -1.00 -5.69 11.98
C GLN A 5 -0.91 -4.36 12.73
N LYS A 6 -1.28 -3.28 12.05
CA LYS A 6 -1.28 -1.91 12.57
C LYS A 6 -2.64 -1.27 12.30
N ASP A 7 -3.02 -0.34 13.16
CA ASP A 7 -4.14 0.55 12.88
C ASP A 7 -3.78 1.51 11.74
N ILE A 8 -4.70 1.69 10.78
CA ILE A 8 -4.45 2.54 9.61
C ILE A 8 -4.20 4.00 10.00
N ARG A 9 -4.86 4.53 11.05
CA ARG A 9 -4.62 5.90 11.51
C ARG A 9 -3.22 6.06 12.07
N SER A 10 -2.67 5.02 12.70
CA SER A 10 -1.27 5.02 13.15
C SER A 10 -0.32 5.15 11.96
N VAL A 11 -0.56 4.40 10.87
CA VAL A 11 0.24 4.55 9.63
C VAL A 11 0.09 5.95 9.03
N TYR A 12 -1.10 6.54 9.07
CA TYR A 12 -1.29 7.91 8.62
C TYR A 12 -0.49 8.92 9.44
N LYS A 13 -0.43 8.73 10.76
CA LYS A 13 0.40 9.55 11.64
C LYS A 13 1.88 9.40 11.31
N ASP A 14 2.37 8.16 11.22
CA ASP A 14 3.78 7.87 10.96
C ASP A 14 4.25 8.42 9.60
N VAL A 15 3.41 8.33 8.56
CA VAL A 15 3.79 8.67 7.18
C VAL A 15 3.55 10.15 6.86
N PHE A 16 2.51 10.78 7.41
CA PHE A 16 2.07 12.11 6.94
C PHE A 16 2.12 13.21 7.98
N GLN A 17 2.18 12.90 9.28
CA GLN A 17 2.01 13.92 10.33
C GLN A 17 3.02 15.06 10.20
N GLU A 18 4.30 14.74 9.97
CA GLU A 18 5.34 15.75 9.80
C GLU A 18 5.05 16.70 8.62
N ALA A 19 4.55 16.16 7.51
CA ALA A 19 4.18 16.97 6.35
C ALA A 19 2.95 17.85 6.63
N VAL A 20 1.98 17.31 7.37
CA VAL A 20 0.76 18.01 7.79
C VAL A 20 1.09 19.17 8.72
N ASP A 21 1.94 18.94 9.72
CA ASP A 21 2.36 19.96 10.68
C ASP A 21 3.07 21.12 9.97
N LYS A 22 4.07 20.81 9.13
CA LYS A 22 4.78 21.81 8.31
C LYS A 22 3.86 22.56 7.34
N TYR A 23 2.83 21.91 6.83
CA TYR A 23 1.83 22.56 5.98
C TYR A 23 0.96 23.54 6.78
N ASN A 24 0.49 23.10 7.95
CA ASN A 24 -0.38 23.86 8.85
C ASN A 24 0.30 25.10 9.46
N GLU A 25 1.59 25.01 9.81
CA GLU A 25 2.40 26.14 10.28
C GLU A 25 2.40 27.32 9.30
N LYS A 26 2.34 27.03 7.99
CA LYS A 26 2.33 28.04 6.92
C LYS A 26 0.94 28.60 6.65
N GLN A 27 -0.14 28.01 7.19
CA GLN A 27 -1.52 28.45 6.94
C GLN A 27 -1.93 29.57 7.89
N LYS A 28 -2.21 30.75 7.36
CA LYS A 28 -2.81 31.88 8.12
C LYS A 28 -4.31 31.71 8.36
N ARG A 29 -4.98 30.97 7.46
CA ARG A 29 -6.43 30.75 7.49
C ARG A 29 -6.74 29.41 8.16
N ASN A 30 -7.57 29.43 9.21
CA ASN A 30 -7.91 28.22 9.96
C ASN A 30 -8.66 27.19 9.11
N ASP A 31 -9.52 27.63 8.19
CA ASP A 31 -10.26 26.73 7.28
C ASP A 31 -9.36 25.95 6.29
N ARG A 32 -8.10 26.36 6.13
CA ARG A 32 -7.12 25.67 5.29
C ARG A 32 -6.27 24.66 6.05
N LYS A 33 -6.27 24.70 7.39
CA LYS A 33 -5.51 23.75 8.21
C LYS A 33 -6.13 22.36 8.09
N ILE A 34 -5.29 21.35 8.24
CA ILE A 34 -5.66 19.94 8.19
C ILE A 34 -5.63 19.42 9.61
N ASP A 35 -6.81 19.23 10.21
CA ASP A 35 -6.92 18.75 11.59
C ASP A 35 -6.83 17.21 11.67
N ASP A 36 -7.51 16.51 10.77
CA ASP A 36 -7.46 15.05 10.63
C ASP A 36 -7.23 14.69 9.17
N PHE A 37 -5.99 14.32 8.84
CA PHE A 37 -5.63 14.01 7.45
C PHE A 37 -6.24 12.70 6.96
N TYR A 38 -6.39 11.69 7.82
CA TYR A 38 -7.05 10.44 7.45
C TYR A 38 -8.51 10.70 7.07
N ASN A 39 -9.27 11.39 7.93
CA ASN A 39 -10.66 11.72 7.65
C ASN A 39 -10.80 12.63 6.43
N LYS A 40 -9.83 13.52 6.18
CA LYS A 40 -9.80 14.35 4.98
C LYS A 40 -9.68 13.50 3.71
N VAL A 41 -8.82 12.48 3.71
CA VAL A 41 -8.67 11.57 2.56
C VAL A 41 -9.86 10.62 2.44
N HIS A 42 -10.34 10.04 3.53
CA HIS A 42 -11.48 9.11 3.52
C HIS A 42 -12.79 9.75 3.01
N LYS A 43 -12.94 11.07 3.15
CA LYS A 43 -14.08 11.84 2.62
C LYS A 43 -13.86 12.38 1.20
N ASP A 44 -12.71 12.14 0.59
CA ASP A 44 -12.39 12.63 -0.76
C ASP A 44 -12.83 11.62 -1.83
N ASP A 45 -13.67 12.04 -2.76
CA ASP A 45 -14.22 11.14 -3.80
C ASP A 45 -13.17 10.68 -4.84
N LYS A 46 -11.99 11.30 -4.87
CA LYS A 46 -10.96 11.06 -5.90
C LYS A 46 -9.79 10.24 -5.37
N THR A 47 -9.63 10.19 -4.06
CA THR A 47 -8.46 9.62 -3.40
C THR A 47 -8.91 8.53 -2.46
N HIS A 48 -8.48 7.31 -2.72
CA HIS A 48 -8.71 6.20 -1.79
C HIS A 48 -7.69 6.24 -0.66
N GLU A 49 -8.17 6.15 0.57
CA GLU A 49 -7.39 6.17 1.80
C GLU A 49 -6.48 4.96 1.95
N GLN A 50 -6.81 3.86 1.27
CA GLN A 50 -6.04 2.64 1.23
C GLN A 50 -6.33 1.81 -0.04
N ARG A 51 -5.54 0.76 -0.24
CA ARG A 51 -5.75 -0.26 -1.27
C ARG A 51 -5.40 -1.64 -0.73
N GLU A 52 -6.02 -2.64 -1.34
CA GLU A 52 -5.71 -4.06 -1.09
C GLU A 52 -5.12 -4.72 -2.34
N LEU A 53 -4.07 -5.52 -2.11
CA LEU A 53 -3.52 -6.47 -3.07
C LEU A 53 -3.70 -7.88 -2.52
N VAL A 54 -4.31 -8.75 -3.32
CA VAL A 54 -4.37 -10.18 -3.04
C VAL A 54 -3.32 -10.90 -3.90
N VAL A 55 -2.46 -11.69 -3.26
CA VAL A 55 -1.40 -12.46 -3.94
C VAL A 55 -1.60 -13.95 -3.68
N ALA A 56 -1.70 -14.73 -4.74
CA ALA A 56 -1.87 -16.18 -4.67
C ALA A 56 -0.99 -16.85 -5.72
N ILE A 57 -0.60 -18.10 -5.47
CA ILE A 57 0.19 -18.91 -6.41
C ILE A 57 -0.68 -20.07 -6.89
N GLY A 58 -0.80 -20.22 -8.21
CA GLY A 58 -1.60 -21.27 -8.84
C GLY A 58 -3.09 -21.19 -8.46
N GLU A 59 -3.77 -22.34 -8.48
CA GLU A 59 -5.21 -22.45 -8.26
C GLU A 59 -5.55 -23.42 -7.11
N GLY A 60 -6.78 -23.34 -6.59
CA GLY A 60 -7.24 -24.20 -5.48
C GLY A 60 -7.40 -25.69 -5.85
N LYS A 61 -7.44 -26.01 -7.14
CA LYS A 61 -7.52 -27.40 -7.64
C LYS A 61 -6.16 -28.04 -7.91
N ASP A 62 -5.06 -27.33 -7.64
CA ASP A 62 -3.72 -27.89 -7.79
C ASP A 62 -3.52 -29.06 -6.82
N ASP A 63 -2.62 -29.97 -7.20
CA ASP A 63 -2.27 -31.13 -6.38
C ASP A 63 -1.89 -30.68 -4.95
N PRO A 64 -2.53 -31.22 -3.89
CA PRO A 64 -2.30 -30.83 -2.50
C PRO A 64 -0.83 -30.86 -2.07
N LYS A 65 0.02 -31.67 -2.73
CA LYS A 65 1.47 -31.71 -2.47
C LYS A 65 2.16 -30.35 -2.63
N TYR A 66 1.62 -29.46 -3.48
CA TYR A 66 2.20 -28.14 -3.71
C TYR A 66 1.82 -27.12 -2.64
N ARG A 67 0.87 -27.41 -1.75
CA ARG A 67 0.36 -26.46 -0.76
C ARG A 67 1.48 -25.91 0.14
N VAL A 68 2.37 -26.76 0.61
CA VAL A 68 3.52 -26.36 1.44
C VAL A 68 4.45 -25.43 0.66
N ALA A 69 4.79 -25.78 -0.58
CA ALA A 69 5.65 -24.95 -1.43
C ALA A 69 5.02 -23.57 -1.72
N LYS A 70 3.71 -23.52 -2.04
CA LYS A 70 2.97 -22.26 -2.22
C LYS A 70 3.02 -21.39 -0.98
N LYS A 71 2.77 -21.97 0.20
CA LYS A 71 2.82 -21.26 1.48
C LYS A 71 4.19 -20.66 1.75
N GLU A 72 5.26 -21.42 1.56
CA GLU A 72 6.62 -20.93 1.78
C GLU A 72 7.03 -19.85 0.77
N ALA A 73 6.61 -19.97 -0.49
CA ALA A 73 6.83 -18.92 -1.49
C ALA A 73 6.09 -17.62 -1.12
N LEU A 74 4.83 -17.70 -0.68
CA LEU A 74 4.08 -16.53 -0.22
C LEU A 74 4.70 -15.88 1.03
N LYS A 75 5.23 -16.67 1.98
CA LYS A 75 5.97 -16.10 3.13
C LYS A 75 7.17 -15.26 2.68
N ARG A 76 7.99 -15.78 1.77
CA ARG A 76 9.14 -15.04 1.22
C ARG A 76 8.70 -13.79 0.47
N TYR A 77 7.63 -13.89 -0.31
CA TYR A 77 7.03 -12.74 -1.00
C TYR A 77 6.62 -11.64 -0.01
N ALA A 78 5.93 -12.02 1.07
CA ALA A 78 5.47 -11.11 2.13
C ALA A 78 6.63 -10.41 2.85
N GLU A 79 7.66 -11.16 3.25
CA GLU A 79 8.83 -10.64 3.98
C GLU A 79 9.59 -9.58 3.18
N ALA A 80 9.68 -9.73 1.85
CA ALA A 80 10.39 -8.79 0.99
C ALA A 80 9.47 -7.68 0.40
N PHE A 81 8.15 -7.74 0.59
CA PHE A 81 7.20 -6.86 -0.12
C PHE A 81 7.44 -5.37 0.17
N GLN A 82 7.59 -5.01 1.44
CA GLN A 82 7.74 -3.61 1.86
C GLN A 82 9.03 -2.98 1.33
N GLU A 83 10.10 -3.76 1.21
CA GLU A 83 11.40 -3.31 0.67
C GLU A 83 11.29 -2.99 -0.82
N ARG A 84 10.60 -3.83 -1.60
CA ARG A 84 10.36 -3.58 -3.03
C ARG A 84 9.37 -2.44 -3.29
N ASN A 85 8.50 -2.17 -2.33
CA ASN A 85 7.42 -1.20 -2.46
C ASN A 85 7.49 -0.09 -1.39
N PRO A 86 8.55 0.73 -1.37
CA PRO A 86 8.79 1.71 -0.31
C PRO A 86 7.72 2.81 -0.24
N ASN A 87 7.00 3.06 -1.34
CA ASN A 87 5.93 4.05 -1.39
C ASN A 87 4.53 3.46 -1.08
N LEU A 88 4.45 2.16 -0.75
CA LEU A 88 3.22 1.49 -0.33
C LEU A 88 3.35 1.12 1.15
N ALA A 89 2.89 2.01 2.04
CA ALA A 89 3.01 1.78 3.48
C ALA A 89 2.01 0.71 3.93
N VAL A 90 2.50 -0.51 4.22
CA VAL A 90 1.66 -1.64 4.64
C VAL A 90 1.19 -1.43 6.08
N TYR A 91 -0.11 -1.55 6.31
CA TYR A 91 -0.68 -1.52 7.65
C TYR A 91 -1.26 -2.87 8.08
N ASN A 92 -1.65 -3.73 7.13
CA ASN A 92 -2.10 -5.09 7.43
C ASN A 92 -1.64 -6.07 6.34
N MET A 93 -1.05 -7.19 6.76
CA MET A 93 -0.58 -8.24 5.85
C MET A 93 -0.80 -9.60 6.48
N VAL A 94 -1.65 -10.41 5.83
CA VAL A 94 -2.12 -11.69 6.36
C VAL A 94 -2.08 -12.76 5.29
N LEU A 95 -1.50 -13.91 5.61
CA LEU A 95 -1.60 -15.13 4.81
C LEU A 95 -2.72 -16.02 5.34
N HIS A 96 -3.71 -16.27 4.49
CA HIS A 96 -4.77 -17.26 4.67
C HIS A 96 -4.29 -18.60 4.09
N ASP A 97 -4.33 -19.66 4.91
CA ASP A 97 -3.94 -21.04 4.56
C ASP A 97 -5.00 -22.04 5.04
N ASP A 98 -6.19 -21.54 5.32
CA ASP A 98 -7.39 -22.27 5.73
C ASP A 98 -8.41 -22.36 4.58
N GLU A 99 -8.19 -21.63 3.49
CA GLU A 99 -9.03 -21.63 2.29
C GLU A 99 -8.51 -22.59 1.18
N ALA A 100 -9.27 -22.67 0.08
CA ALA A 100 -8.99 -23.57 -1.04
C ALA A 100 -7.57 -23.39 -1.62
N ASN A 101 -7.11 -22.14 -1.79
CA ASN A 101 -5.75 -21.83 -2.19
C ASN A 101 -5.12 -20.88 -1.16
N PRO A 102 -3.91 -21.13 -0.65
CA PRO A 102 -3.22 -20.17 0.20
C PRO A 102 -3.01 -18.84 -0.55
N HIS A 103 -3.30 -17.73 0.13
CA HIS A 103 -3.16 -16.39 -0.46
C HIS A 103 -2.88 -15.34 0.61
N LEU A 104 -2.27 -14.24 0.18
CA LEU A 104 -1.95 -13.06 0.98
C LEU A 104 -2.97 -11.97 0.72
N HIS A 105 -3.45 -11.34 1.78
CA HIS A 105 -4.07 -10.02 1.75
C HIS A 105 -3.05 -8.98 2.22
N ILE A 106 -2.75 -7.99 1.38
CA ILE A 106 -1.82 -6.90 1.67
C ILE A 106 -2.57 -5.58 1.56
N ASN A 107 -2.84 -4.95 2.69
CA ASN A 107 -3.51 -3.66 2.75
C ASN A 107 -2.50 -2.56 3.06
N TYR A 108 -2.50 -1.51 2.23
CA TYR A 108 -1.47 -0.48 2.25
C TYR A 108 -2.00 0.91 1.88
N VAL A 109 -1.25 1.93 2.28
CA VAL A 109 -1.51 3.34 1.95
C VAL A 109 -0.47 3.81 0.92
N PRO A 110 -0.86 4.03 -0.35
CA PRO A 110 0.05 4.52 -1.36
C PRO A 110 0.37 5.99 -1.14
N ASN A 111 1.64 6.35 -1.08
CA ASN A 111 2.05 7.70 -0.73
C ASN A 111 3.27 8.18 -1.52
N PHE A 112 3.34 9.49 -1.74
CA PHE A 112 4.36 10.11 -2.57
C PHE A 112 4.73 11.51 -2.08
N GLU A 113 5.90 11.98 -2.49
CA GLU A 113 6.39 13.32 -2.20
C GLU A 113 5.92 14.33 -3.26
N SER A 114 5.49 15.50 -2.82
CA SER A 114 5.02 16.58 -3.66
C SER A 114 5.81 17.86 -3.42
N SER A 115 6.12 18.57 -4.49
CA SER A 115 6.74 19.91 -4.43
C SER A 115 5.73 21.05 -4.28
N ARG A 116 4.42 20.76 -4.24
CA ARG A 116 3.35 21.77 -4.16
C ARG A 116 2.37 21.45 -3.04
N GLY A 117 2.08 22.44 -2.21
CA GLY A 117 1.12 22.30 -1.11
C GLY A 117 1.63 21.35 -0.03
N LEU A 118 0.84 20.33 0.31
CA LEU A 118 1.22 19.29 1.26
C LEU A 118 2.33 18.41 0.66
N THR A 119 3.45 18.29 1.35
CA THR A 119 4.69 17.69 0.79
C THR A 119 4.69 16.17 0.76
N ARG A 120 3.83 15.50 1.54
CA ARG A 120 3.59 14.04 1.46
C ARG A 120 2.10 13.82 1.27
N ARG A 121 1.70 13.06 0.24
CA ARG A 121 0.28 12.90 -0.15
C ARG A 121 -0.05 11.45 -0.44
N VAL A 122 -1.33 11.11 -0.34
CA VAL A 122 -1.86 9.81 -0.78
C VAL A 122 -2.05 9.83 -2.29
N GLY A 123 -1.61 8.79 -2.99
CA GLY A 123 -1.83 8.64 -4.43
C GLY A 123 -1.04 7.51 -5.07
N MET A 124 -1.75 6.60 -5.74
CA MET A 124 -1.17 5.36 -6.30
C MET A 124 -0.18 5.62 -7.43
N ASP A 125 -0.58 6.37 -8.46
CA ASP A 125 0.25 6.53 -9.65
C ASP A 125 1.59 7.21 -9.31
N ARG A 126 1.55 8.25 -8.49
CA ARG A 126 2.77 8.96 -8.07
C ARG A 126 3.62 8.12 -7.11
N ALA A 127 3.01 7.30 -6.26
CA ALA A 127 3.72 6.37 -5.39
C ALA A 127 4.54 5.39 -6.24
N LEU A 128 3.91 4.75 -7.23
CA LEU A 128 4.57 3.79 -8.11
C LEU A 128 5.66 4.44 -8.98
N GLN A 129 5.40 5.63 -9.52
CA GLN A 129 6.38 6.37 -10.31
C GLN A 129 7.62 6.75 -9.48
N GLN A 130 7.46 7.15 -8.22
CA GLN A 130 8.58 7.52 -7.36
C GLN A 130 9.41 6.34 -6.87
N GLN A 131 8.84 5.13 -6.84
CA GLN A 131 9.61 3.89 -6.63
C GLN A 131 10.12 3.27 -7.95
N GLY A 132 10.04 3.98 -9.08
CA GLY A 132 10.71 3.58 -10.33
C GLY A 132 9.86 2.78 -11.33
N VAL A 133 8.55 2.64 -11.12
CA VAL A 133 7.69 1.98 -12.11
C VAL A 133 7.39 2.94 -13.26
N GLU A 134 7.67 2.50 -14.48
CA GLU A 134 7.41 3.29 -15.68
C GLU A 134 5.94 3.23 -16.12
N GLY A 135 5.44 4.33 -16.68
CA GLY A 135 4.12 4.41 -17.31
C GLY A 135 3.15 5.38 -16.62
N THR A 136 1.91 5.37 -17.10
CA THR A 136 0.81 6.20 -16.57
C THR A 136 -0.51 5.43 -16.58
N GLY A 137 -1.41 5.79 -15.67
CA GLY A 137 -2.76 5.21 -15.58
C GLY A 137 -2.75 3.69 -15.52
N ARG A 138 -3.58 3.04 -16.37
CA ARG A 138 -3.70 1.57 -16.37
C ARG A 138 -2.40 0.85 -16.72
N LYS A 139 -1.55 1.41 -17.59
CA LYS A 139 -0.26 0.80 -17.96
C LYS A 139 0.71 0.74 -16.79
N LEU A 140 0.73 1.79 -15.96
CA LEU A 140 1.56 1.87 -14.77
C LEU A 140 1.25 0.74 -13.78
N ILE A 141 -0.04 0.56 -13.45
CA ILE A 141 -0.48 -0.55 -12.59
C ILE A 141 -0.15 -1.91 -13.22
N GLY A 142 -0.29 -2.04 -14.54
CA GLY A 142 0.08 -3.23 -15.29
C GLY A 142 1.56 -3.57 -15.13
N HIS A 143 2.46 -2.62 -15.40
CA HIS A 143 3.90 -2.82 -15.26
C HIS A 143 4.31 -3.17 -13.84
N TRP A 144 3.75 -2.49 -12.83
CA TRP A 144 3.99 -2.82 -11.43
C TRP A 144 3.56 -4.26 -11.10
N ARG A 145 2.39 -4.70 -11.57
CA ARG A 145 1.94 -6.08 -11.37
C ARG A 145 2.85 -7.11 -12.04
N GLU A 146 3.40 -6.80 -13.21
CA GLU A 146 4.36 -7.70 -13.86
C GLU A 146 5.67 -7.79 -13.06
N LEU A 147 6.16 -6.69 -12.46
CA LEU A 147 7.30 -6.73 -11.54
C LEU A 147 7.00 -7.60 -10.32
N GLU A 148 5.81 -7.46 -9.72
CA GLU A 148 5.41 -8.27 -8.56
C GLU A 148 5.20 -9.75 -8.89
N LYS A 149 4.75 -10.09 -10.11
CA LYS A 149 4.63 -11.49 -10.56
C LYS A 149 5.98 -12.13 -10.90
N ALA A 150 6.96 -11.33 -11.30
CA ALA A 150 8.27 -11.81 -11.69
C ALA A 150 9.16 -12.18 -10.49
N TYR A 151 8.84 -11.67 -9.30
CA TYR A 151 9.48 -12.01 -8.02
C TYR A 151 8.96 -13.35 -7.48
#